data_AF-A0A4R5IHZ4-F1
#
_entry.id   AF-A0A4R5IHZ4-F1
#
_cell.length_a   1.000
_cell.length_b   1.000
_cell.length_c   1.000
_cell.angle_alpha   90.00
_cell.angle_beta   90.00
_cell.angle_gamma   90.00
#
_symmetry.space_group_name_H-M   'P 1'
#
loop_
_entity.id
_entity.type
_entity.pdbx_description
1 polymer ?
#
loop_
_entity_poly.entity_id
_entity_poly.type
_entity_poly.pdbx_seq_one_letter_code
_entity_poly.pdbx_strand_id
1 'polypeptide(L)' 'QEFRFAEREVYIRRDPSTGDVILSRRPESWDGFLAAIQGSAVPADFLAERAQDEQPRDPLAGLE' A
#
# COMPACT_ATOMS: atom_id res chain seq x y z
N GLN A 1 -24.70 -6.43 16.90
CA GLN A 1 -24.32 -5.44 15.86
C GLN A 1 -22.81 -5.20 15.81
N GLU A 2 -22.01 -5.89 16.64
CA GLU A 2 -20.59 -5.58 16.92
C GLU A 2 -19.64 -5.66 15.71
N PHE A 3 -19.99 -6.40 14.65
CA PHE A 3 -19.12 -6.60 13.47
C PHE A 3 -19.70 -6.00 12.18
N ARG A 4 -20.67 -5.09 12.29
CA ARG A 4 -21.28 -4.45 11.12
C ARG A 4 -20.37 -3.33 10.61
N PHE A 5 -19.95 -3.42 9.35
CA PHE A 5 -19.31 -2.30 8.66
C PHE A 5 -20.33 -1.18 8.39
N ALA A 6 -19.89 0.07 8.55
CA ALA A 6 -20.71 1.24 8.22
C ALA A 6 -20.77 1.46 6.69
N GLU A 7 -19.72 1.01 6.00
CA GLU A 7 -19.53 1.12 4.56
C GLU A 7 -20.27 0.02 3.79
N ARG A 8 -20.45 0.25 2.49
CA ARG A 8 -21.04 -0.73 1.57
C ARG A 8 -20.01 -1.62 0.89
N GLU A 9 -18.73 -1.25 0.96
CA GLU A 9 -17.62 -1.96 0.34
C GLU A 9 -16.50 -2.18 1.36
N VAL A 10 -15.77 -3.28 1.19
CA VAL A 10 -14.65 -3.69 2.06
C VAL A 10 -13.49 -4.19 1.22
N TYR A 11 -12.28 -4.14 1.76
CA TYR A 11 -11.16 -4.88 1.21
C TYR A 11 -11.22 -6.33 1.69
N ILE A 12 -10.82 -7.25 0.79
CA ILE A 12 -10.74 -8.67 1.07
C ILE A 12 -9.31 -9.16 0.86
N ARG A 13 -8.77 -9.86 1.85
CA ARG A 13 -7.48 -10.57 1.74
C ARG A 13 -7.63 -11.96 2.33
N ARG A 14 -6.97 -12.93 1.70
CA ARG A 14 -6.75 -14.24 2.29
C ARG A 14 -5.42 -14.27 3.03
N ASP A 15 -5.43 -14.74 4.28
CA ASP A 15 -4.19 -14.99 4.99
C ASP A 15 -3.47 -16.19 4.37
N PRO A 16 -2.21 -16.05 3.93
CA PRO A 16 -1.49 -17.15 3.29
C PRO A 16 -1.11 -18.26 4.28
N SER A 17 -1.01 -17.96 5.58
CA SER A 17 -0.59 -18.92 6.60
C SER A 17 -1.75 -19.74 7.16
N THR A 18 -2.91 -19.10 7.41
CA THR A 18 -4.09 -19.78 7.97
C THR A 18 -5.15 -20.12 6.93
N GLY A 19 -5.17 -19.38 5.81
CA GLY A 19 -6.21 -19.47 4.80
C GLY A 19 -7.45 -18.65 5.12
N ASP A 20 -7.48 -17.93 6.25
CA ASP A 20 -8.63 -17.14 6.69
C ASP A 20 -8.93 -15.98 5.75
N VAL A 21 -10.22 -15.63 5.65
CA VAL A 21 -10.67 -14.43 4.94
C VAL A 21 -10.77 -13.28 5.91
N ILE A 22 -9.96 -12.25 5.69
CA ILE A 22 -9.95 -11.03 6.48
C ILE A 22 -10.67 -9.95 5.68
N LEU A 23 -11.71 -9.38 6.30
CA LEU A 23 -12.42 -8.22 5.79
C LEU A 23 -11.95 -6.98 6.53
N SER A 24 -11.54 -5.94 5.81
CA SER A 24 -11.15 -4.67 6.39
C SER A 24 -11.91 -3.51 5.77
N ARG A 25 -12.06 -2.44 6.55
CA ARG A 25 -12.71 -1.20 6.12
C ARG A 25 -12.03 -0.66 4.86
N ARG A 26 -12.83 -0.25 3.87
CA ARG A 26 -12.37 0.55 2.73
C ARG A 26 -12.57 2.04 3.05
N PRO A 27 -11.50 2.84 3.23
CA PRO A 27 -11.63 4.28 3.36
C PRO A 27 -12.16 4.90 2.06
N GLU A 28 -12.95 5.97 2.18
CA GLU A 28 -13.47 6.71 1.02
C GLU A 28 -12.40 7.60 0.37
N SER A 29 -11.35 7.95 1.13
CA SER A 29 -10.27 8.84 0.68
C SER A 29 -8.92 8.49 1.30
N TRP A 30 -7.87 9.19 0.86
CA TRP A 30 -6.50 9.07 1.37
C TRP A 30 -6.22 9.97 2.58
N ASP A 31 -7.19 10.75 3.06
CA ASP A 31 -6.95 11.80 4.05
C ASP A 31 -6.40 11.25 5.37
N GLY A 32 -6.94 10.13 5.83
CA GLY A 32 -6.45 9.48 7.06
C GLY A 32 -5.00 9.00 6.95
N PHE A 33 -4.59 8.54 5.76
CA PHE A 33 -3.21 8.14 5.51
C PHE A 33 -2.27 9.36 5.50
N LEU A 34 -2.66 10.44 4.81
CA LEU A 34 -1.87 11.68 4.76
C LEU A 34 -1.74 12.33 6.14
N ALA A 35 -2.80 12.33 6.95
CA ALA A 35 -2.76 12.82 8.33
C ALA A 35 -1.79 12.01 9.21
N ALA A 36 -1.73 10.68 9.03
CA ALA A 36 -0.79 9.84 9.75
C ALA A 36 0.68 10.16 9.40
N ILE A 37 0.94 10.47 8.11
CA ILE A 37 2.29 10.85 7.66
C ILE A 37 2.71 12.22 8.21
N GLN A 38 1.78 13.18 8.35
CA GLN A 38 2.12 14.50 8.90
C GLN A 38 2.71 14.43 10.32
N GLY A 39 2.33 13.43 11.10
CA GLY A 39 2.90 13.18 12.44
C GLY A 39 4.22 12.40 12.44
N SER A 40 4.70 11.95 11.28
CA SER A 40 5.94 11.19 11.17
C SER A 40 7.15 12.11 11.07
N ALA A 41 8.21 11.79 11.81
CA ALA A 41 9.47 12.51 11.76
C ALA A 41 10.28 12.05 10.53
N VAL A 42 9.91 12.54 9.35
CA VAL A 42 10.69 12.32 8.11
C VAL A 42 11.84 13.34 8.07
N PRO A 43 13.10 12.89 7.96
CA PRO A 43 14.24 13.80 7.79
C PRO A 43 14.07 14.71 6.56
N ALA A 44 14.57 15.94 6.65
CA ALA A 44 14.48 16.91 5.55
C ALA A 44 15.24 16.47 4.29
N ASP A 45 16.26 15.62 4.45
CA ASP A 45 17.09 15.03 3.40
C ASP A 45 16.64 13.63 2.97
N PHE A 46 15.50 13.15 3.49
CA PHE A 46 14.99 11.84 3.13
C PHE A 46 14.74 11.75 1.61
N LEU A 47 15.47 10.87 0.95
CA LEU A 47 15.47 10.70 -0.51
C LEU A 47 15.94 11.94 -1.30
N ALA A 48 16.72 12.85 -0.70
CA ALA A 48 17.32 13.98 -1.41
C ALA A 48 18.22 13.54 -2.58
N GLU A 49 18.93 12.42 -2.41
CA GLU A 49 19.60 11.71 -3.49
C GLU A 49 19.08 10.27 -3.54
N ARG A 50 18.41 9.93 -4.64
CA ARG A 50 18.04 8.55 -4.93
C ARG A 50 19.14 7.96 -5.80
N ALA A 51 20.11 7.27 -5.16
CA ALA A 51 21.20 6.56 -5.81
C ALA A 51 20.69 5.32 -6.58
N GLN A 52 19.89 5.56 -7.62
CA GLN A 52 19.37 4.52 -8.50
C GLN A 52 20.27 4.44 -9.73
N ASP A 53 21.00 3.32 -9.85
CA ASP A 53 21.82 3.04 -11.02
C ASP A 53 20.95 2.84 -12.28
N GLU A 54 21.56 3.04 -13.45
CA GLU A 54 20.97 2.63 -14.72
C GLU A 54 20.79 1.11 -14.74
N GLN A 55 19.58 0.66 -15.08
CA GLN A 55 19.29 -0.75 -15.29
C GLN A 55 19.21 -1.02 -16.80
N PRO A 56 20.24 -1.61 -17.43
CA PRO A 56 20.19 -2.01 -18.83
C PRO A 56 19.31 -3.25 -18.95
N ARG A 57 18.00 -3.05 -18.95
CA ARG A 57 17.02 -4.09 -19.25
C ARG A 57 16.43 -3.80 -20.62
N ASP A 58 16.58 -4.72 -21.55
CA ASP A 58 15.84 -4.67 -22.80
C ASP A 58 14.39 -5.14 -22.52
N PRO A 59 13.37 -4.28 -22.70
CA PRO A 59 11.98 -4.65 -22.47
C PRO A 59 11.47 -5.74 -23.43
N LEU A 60 12.22 -6.07 -24.50
CA LEU A 60 11.86 -7.08 -25.50
C LEU A 60 12.77 -8.31 -25.49
N ALA A 61 13.72 -8.42 -24.55
CA ALA A 61 14.55 -9.62 -24.44
C ALA A 61 13.67 -10.86 -24.18
N GLY A 62 13.71 -11.83 -25.09
CA GLY A 62 12.96 -13.09 -24.99
C GLY A 62 11.62 -13.14 -25.72
N LEU A 63 11.28 -12.12 -26.52
CA LEU A 63 10.25 -12.27 -27.56
C LEU A 63 10.87 -12.98 -28.78
N GLU A 64 10.70 -14.30 -28.87
CA GLU A 64 10.73 -15.05 -30.14
C GLU A 64 9.39 -15.74 -30.36
#